data_AF-A0A651GJ52-F1
#
_entry.id   AF-A0A651GJ52-F1
#
_cell.length_a   1.000
_cell.length_b   1.000
_cell.length_c   1.000
_cell.angle_alpha   90.00
_cell.angle_beta   90.00
_cell.angle_gamma   90.00
#
_symmetry.space_group_name_H-M   'P 1'
#
loop_
_entity.id
_entity.type
_entity.pdbx_description
1 polymer ?
#
loop_
_entity_poly.entity_id
_entity_poly.type
_entity_poly.pdbx_seq_one_letter_code
_entity_poly.pdbx_strand_id
1 'polypeptide(L)'
;MPPSDDRGPLARQRLLWLAFLAGVVVLATILTVVVDVEPALPAALPLALAAAISVAALLATIGIDRVFAATPPSDDTAAVAEFRTRLVLQAVIAETLVLVTTILAAMIGPRWSVAIGGVAATAILLRVRPTTARLRRFDRAWAAAGAEVSLERGFASTPGHDPPPADAPPDDHPRTD
;
A
#
# COMPACT_ATOMS: atom_id res chain seq x y z
N MET A 1 -22.72 8.04 -13.61
CA MET A 1 -21.61 7.08 -13.69
C MET A 1 -21.81 6.11 -12.53
N PRO A 2 -22.35 4.91 -12.77
CA PRO A 2 -22.65 3.99 -11.67
C PRO A 2 -21.33 3.50 -11.03
N PRO A 3 -21.27 3.34 -9.70
CA PRO A 3 -20.11 2.73 -9.05
C PRO A 3 -20.03 1.27 -9.50
N SER A 4 -19.07 0.98 -10.38
CA SER A 4 -18.78 -0.39 -10.80
C SER A 4 -18.42 -1.23 -9.58
N ASP A 5 -19.14 -2.34 -9.40
CA ASP A 5 -18.93 -3.34 -8.36
C ASP A 5 -17.43 -3.62 -8.14
N ASP A 6 -16.89 -2.99 -7.11
CA ASP A 6 -15.48 -3.04 -6.73
C ASP A 6 -15.13 -4.33 -5.96
N ARG A 7 -15.92 -5.39 -6.16
CA ARG A 7 -15.65 -6.77 -5.72
C ARG A 7 -14.70 -7.50 -6.68
N GLY A 8 -13.83 -6.75 -7.36
CA GLY A 8 -12.82 -7.29 -8.24
C GLY A 8 -11.69 -8.00 -7.48
N PRO A 9 -10.75 -8.64 -8.19
CA PRO A 9 -9.71 -9.51 -7.62
C PRO A 9 -8.65 -8.77 -6.78
N LEU A 10 -8.87 -7.48 -6.52
CA LEU A 10 -8.06 -6.60 -5.68
C LEU A 10 -8.68 -6.32 -4.30
N ALA A 11 -9.83 -6.91 -3.97
CA ALA A 11 -10.54 -6.65 -2.71
C ALA A 11 -9.64 -6.89 -1.48
N ARG A 12 -8.87 -7.99 -1.48
CA ARG A 12 -7.94 -8.34 -0.38
C ARG A 12 -6.80 -7.32 -0.25
N GLN A 13 -6.24 -6.87 -1.37
CA GLN A 13 -5.14 -5.90 -1.41
C GLN A 13 -5.64 -4.52 -0.98
N ARG A 14 -6.89 -4.16 -1.31
CA ARG A 14 -7.52 -2.93 -0.86
C ARG A 14 -7.81 -2.96 0.64
N LEU A 15 -8.26 -4.08 1.20
CA LEU A 15 -8.42 -4.23 2.65
C LEU A 15 -7.07 -4.08 3.37
N LEU A 16 -6.03 -4.74 2.87
CA LEU A 16 -4.67 -4.61 3.43
C LEU A 16 -4.15 -3.16 3.32
N TRP A 17 -4.34 -2.51 2.18
CA TRP A 17 -3.99 -1.11 1.99
C TRP A 17 -4.77 -0.17 2.92
N LEU A 18 -6.08 -0.39 3.08
CA LEU A 18 -6.91 0.36 4.03
C LEU A 18 -6.45 0.15 5.46
N ALA A 19 -6.04 -1.07 5.83
CA ALA A 19 -5.51 -1.36 7.16
C ALA A 19 -4.20 -0.60 7.43
N PHE A 20 -3.27 -0.56 6.46
CA PHE A 20 -2.05 0.24 6.58
C PHE A 20 -2.33 1.75 6.63
N LEU A 21 -3.25 2.23 5.79
CA LEU A 21 -3.67 3.64 5.81
C LEU A 21 -4.29 4.02 7.16
N ALA A 22 -5.21 3.19 7.66
CA ALA A 22 -5.83 3.39 8.96
C ALA A 22 -4.78 3.34 10.08
N GLY A 23 -3.85 2.39 10.04
CA GLY A 23 -2.73 2.30 10.98
C GLY A 23 -1.89 3.57 11.00
N VAL A 24 -1.48 4.07 9.83
CA VAL A 24 -0.73 5.33 9.69
C VAL A 24 -1.49 6.53 10.25
N VAL A 25 -2.78 6.66 9.92
CA VAL A 25 -3.61 7.78 10.40
C VAL A 25 -3.80 7.71 11.92
N VAL A 26 -4.13 6.54 12.46
CA VAL A 26 -4.31 6.32 13.90
C VAL A 26 -3.00 6.59 14.64
N LEU A 27 -1.89 6.04 14.15
CA LEU A 27 -0.57 6.24 14.74
C LEU A 27 -0.19 7.73 14.77
N ALA A 28 -0.29 8.43 13.63
CA ALA A 28 0.00 9.85 13.56
C ALA A 28 -0.91 10.68 14.48
N THR A 29 -2.20 10.33 14.57
CA THR A 29 -3.16 11.02 15.44
C THR A 29 -2.80 10.84 16.91
N ILE A 30 -2.59 9.60 17.36
CA ILE A 30 -2.21 9.28 18.75
C ILE A 30 -0.95 10.04 19.12
N LEU A 31 0.07 10.00 18.26
CA LEU A 31 1.37 10.60 18.55
C LEU A 31 1.31 12.13 18.55
N THR A 32 0.43 12.74 17.76
CA THR A 32 0.23 14.20 17.79
C THR A 32 -0.47 14.65 19.09
N VAL A 33 -1.36 13.82 19.65
CA VAL A 33 -2.16 14.17 20.84
C VAL A 33 -1.43 13.85 22.15
N VAL A 34 -0.71 12.72 22.22
CA VAL A 34 -0.17 12.18 23.48
C VAL A 34 1.25 12.67 23.77
N VAL A 35 2.06 12.96 22.74
CA VAL A 35 3.46 13.33 22.93
C VAL A 35 3.57 14.82 23.25
N ASP A 36 3.94 15.19 24.48
CA ASP A 36 4.35 16.55 24.86
C ASP A 36 5.87 16.61 24.99
N VAL A 37 6.53 17.35 24.11
CA VAL A 37 7.99 17.50 24.10
C VAL A 37 8.32 18.97 23.98
N GLU A 38 9.08 19.46 24.96
CA GLU A 38 9.70 20.77 24.91
C GLU A 38 10.81 20.76 23.84
N PRO A 39 10.80 21.66 22.84
CA PRO A 39 11.81 21.66 21.79
C PRO A 39 13.18 22.05 22.36
N ALA A 40 14.15 21.14 22.26
CA ALA A 40 15.53 21.35 22.76
C ALA A 40 16.48 21.98 21.72
N LEU A 41 16.06 22.10 20.45
CA LEU A 41 16.92 22.48 19.32
C LEU A 41 16.22 23.45 18.35
N PRO A 42 16.96 24.17 17.49
CA PRO A 42 16.38 25.06 16.49
C PRO A 42 15.48 24.31 15.51
N ALA A 43 14.24 24.77 15.31
CA ALA A 43 13.22 24.09 14.52
C ALA A 43 13.61 23.79 13.06
N ALA A 44 14.61 24.49 12.50
CA ALA A 44 15.06 24.31 11.12
C ALA A 44 15.71 22.94 10.88
N LEU A 45 16.48 22.41 11.83
CA LEU A 45 17.20 21.13 11.68
C LEU A 45 16.26 19.90 11.61
N PRO A 46 15.33 19.68 12.57
CA PRO A 46 14.39 18.55 12.49
C PRO A 46 13.49 18.65 11.26
N LEU A 47 13.12 19.88 10.85
CA LEU A 47 12.32 20.09 9.65
C LEU A 47 13.08 19.71 8.37
N ALA A 48 14.36 20.11 8.26
CA ALA A 48 15.20 19.73 7.13
C ALA A 48 15.39 18.20 7.05
N LEU A 49 15.61 17.53 8.17
CA LEU A 49 15.71 16.07 8.23
C LEU A 49 14.39 15.39 7.84
N ALA A 50 13.27 15.84 8.40
CA ALA A 50 11.95 15.30 8.07
C ALA A 50 11.63 15.48 6.58
N ALA A 51 11.94 16.64 6.00
CA ALA A 51 11.78 16.91 4.58
C ALA A 51 12.67 16.01 3.72
N ALA A 52 13.96 15.88 4.05
CA ALA A 52 14.90 15.04 3.32
C ALA A 52 14.48 13.56 3.33
N ILE A 53 14.04 13.05 4.48
CA ILE A 53 13.57 11.67 4.64
C ILE A 53 12.28 11.44 3.86
N SER A 54 11.36 12.42 3.87
CA SER A 54 10.12 12.38 3.09
C SER A 54 10.39 12.33 1.58
N VAL A 55 11.33 13.14 1.10
CA VAL A 55 11.76 13.12 -0.31
C VAL A 55 12.42 11.77 -0.65
N ALA A 56 13.32 11.28 0.20
CA ALA A 56 13.99 9.99 -0.01
C ALA A 56 12.99 8.83 -0.08
N ALA A 57 12.00 8.78 0.81
CA ALA A 57 10.94 7.78 0.80
C ALA A 57 10.07 7.85 -0.47
N LEU A 58 9.73 9.06 -0.92
CA LEU A 58 9.01 9.26 -2.17
C LEU A 58 9.83 8.77 -3.37
N LEU A 59 11.12 9.09 -3.42
CA LEU A 59 12.01 8.63 -4.48
C LEU A 59 12.17 7.11 -4.46
N ALA A 60 12.28 6.50 -3.28
CA ALA A 60 12.35 5.05 -3.12
C ALA A 60 11.08 4.36 -3.65
N THR A 61 9.89 4.86 -3.30
CA THR A 61 8.62 4.30 -3.80
C THR A 61 8.47 4.43 -5.32
N ILE A 62 8.89 5.56 -5.90
CA ILE A 62 8.96 5.75 -7.36
C ILE A 62 9.98 4.79 -8.00
N GLY A 63 11.14 4.61 -7.37
CA GLY A 63 12.18 3.69 -7.82
C GLY A 63 11.69 2.25 -7.87
N ILE A 64 11.00 1.79 -6.82
CA ILE A 64 10.38 0.45 -6.77
C ILE A 64 9.42 0.25 -7.94
N ASP A 65 8.55 1.22 -8.23
CA ASP A 65 7.61 1.13 -9.36
C ASP A 65 8.32 1.09 -10.71
N ARG A 66 9.37 1.91 -10.89
CA ARG A 66 10.15 1.95 -12.14
C ARG A 66 10.90 0.65 -12.38
N VAL A 67 11.54 0.10 -11.35
CA VAL A 67 12.22 -1.20 -11.43
C VAL A 67 11.21 -2.30 -11.77
N PHE A 68 9.99 -2.24 -11.23
CA PHE A 68 8.95 -3.23 -11.57
C PHE A 68 8.55 -3.16 -13.04
N ALA A 69 8.31 -1.95 -13.54
CA ALA A 69 7.93 -1.75 -14.92
C ALA A 69 9.04 -2.14 -15.90
N ALA A 70 10.31 -2.00 -15.50
CA ALA A 70 11.47 -2.31 -16.33
C ALA A 70 11.88 -3.79 -16.31
N THR A 71 11.51 -4.54 -15.26
CA THR A 71 11.90 -5.94 -15.09
C THR A 71 10.64 -6.82 -15.10
N PRO A 72 10.22 -7.32 -16.28
CA PRO A 72 9.06 -8.19 -16.37
C PRO A 72 9.33 -9.50 -15.59
N PRO A 73 8.33 -10.00 -14.83
CA PRO A 73 8.41 -11.29 -14.14
C PRO A 73 8.50 -12.45 -15.13
N SER A 74 8.87 -13.65 -14.64
CA SER A 74 8.93 -14.86 -15.45
C SER A 74 7.55 -15.39 -15.87
N ASP A 75 6.54 -15.21 -15.01
CA ASP A 75 5.18 -15.69 -15.22
C ASP A 75 4.14 -14.84 -14.45
N ASP A 76 2.85 -15.09 -14.70
CA ASP A 76 1.74 -14.34 -14.11
C ASP A 76 1.66 -14.52 -12.57
N THR A 77 2.06 -15.69 -12.05
CA THR A 77 2.06 -15.98 -10.61
C THR A 77 3.20 -15.23 -9.90
N ALA A 78 4.41 -15.21 -10.46
CA ALA A 78 5.51 -14.38 -9.96
C ALA A 78 5.15 -12.90 -10.03
N ALA A 79 4.47 -12.45 -11.09
CA ALA A 79 3.99 -11.07 -11.21
C ALA A 79 3.10 -10.66 -10.03
N VAL A 80 2.13 -11.50 -9.68
CA VAL A 80 1.23 -11.26 -8.55
C VAL A 80 1.97 -11.29 -7.21
N ALA A 81 2.85 -12.26 -7.01
CA ALA A 81 3.63 -12.38 -5.77
C ALA A 81 4.54 -11.16 -5.58
N GLU A 82 5.25 -10.77 -6.63
CA GLU A 82 6.16 -9.64 -6.62
C GLU A 82 5.43 -8.30 -6.42
N PHE A 83 4.27 -8.12 -7.07
CA PHE A 83 3.42 -6.96 -6.84
C PHE A 83 2.95 -6.86 -5.38
N ARG A 84 2.54 -7.99 -4.77
CA ARG A 84 2.13 -8.02 -3.35
C ARG A 84 3.30 -7.66 -2.43
N THR A 85 4.47 -8.24 -2.64
CA THR A 85 5.69 -7.93 -1.86
C THR A 85 6.04 -6.45 -1.96
N ARG A 86 5.96 -5.88 -3.17
CA ARG A 86 6.25 -4.44 -3.39
C ARG A 86 5.21 -3.53 -2.72
N LEU A 87 3.93 -3.91 -2.73
CA LEU A 87 2.90 -3.17 -1.99
C LEU A 87 3.20 -3.15 -0.49
N VAL A 88 3.58 -4.29 0.10
CA VAL A 88 3.96 -4.37 1.51
C VAL A 88 5.20 -3.52 1.78
N LEU A 89 6.23 -3.60 0.93
CA LEU A 89 7.43 -2.79 1.07
C LEU A 89 7.13 -1.28 1.01
N GLN A 90 6.28 -0.85 0.09
CA GLN A 90 5.85 0.54 -0.03
C GLN A 90 5.05 0.99 1.21
N ALA A 91 4.22 0.12 1.78
CA ALA A 91 3.50 0.39 3.02
C ALA A 91 4.45 0.52 4.22
N VAL A 92 5.43 -0.37 4.35
CA VAL A 92 6.46 -0.31 5.40
C VAL A 92 7.29 0.96 5.29
N ILE A 93 7.65 1.39 4.08
CA ILE A 93 8.35 2.67 3.86
C ILE A 93 7.50 3.85 4.37
N ALA A 94 6.19 3.85 4.07
CA ALA A 94 5.29 4.91 4.52
C ALA A 94 5.13 4.91 6.05
N GLU A 95 5.00 3.73 6.67
CA GLU A 95 4.89 3.60 8.12
C GLU A 95 6.19 4.01 8.83
N THR A 96 7.34 3.62 8.30
CA THR A 96 8.66 4.05 8.78
C THR A 96 8.79 5.57 8.75
N LEU A 97 8.21 6.23 7.75
CA LEU A 97 8.20 7.70 7.67
C LEU A 97 7.50 8.33 8.88
N VAL A 98 6.33 7.81 9.27
CA VAL A 98 5.58 8.29 10.43
C VAL A 98 6.37 8.06 11.72
N LEU A 99 6.96 6.88 11.86
CA LEU A 99 7.78 6.55 13.03
C LEU A 99 9.01 7.46 13.15
N VAL A 100 9.74 7.67 12.05
CA VAL A 100 10.94 8.50 12.04
C VAL A 100 10.62 9.97 12.31
N THR A 101 9.57 10.51 11.70
CA THR A 101 9.12 11.89 11.97
C THR A 101 8.59 12.06 13.38
N THR A 102 7.99 11.01 13.96
CA THR A 102 7.64 10.98 15.39
C THR A 102 8.87 10.99 16.28
N ILE A 103 9.87 10.17 15.99
CA ILE A 103 11.12 10.16 16.76
C ILE A 103 11.79 11.54 16.69
N LEU A 104 11.83 12.16 15.52
CA LEU A 104 12.34 13.52 15.34
C LEU A 104 11.51 14.55 16.15
N ALA A 105 10.19 14.43 16.16
CA ALA A 105 9.33 15.26 17.00
C ALA A 105 9.64 15.05 18.49
N ALA A 106 9.73 13.80 18.94
CA ALA A 106 9.95 13.43 20.34
C ALA A 106 11.34 13.79 20.87
N MET A 107 12.36 13.83 20.00
CA MET A 107 13.72 14.16 20.40
C MET A 107 14.03 15.66 20.30
N ILE A 108 13.42 16.37 19.36
CA ILE A 108 13.97 17.65 18.85
C ILE A 108 12.88 18.70 18.58
N GLY A 109 11.66 18.28 18.29
CA GLY A 109 10.77 19.06 17.43
C GLY A 109 9.42 19.46 18.04
N PRO A 110 8.79 20.51 17.49
CA PRO A 110 7.40 20.82 17.78
C PRO A 110 6.46 19.67 17.36
N ARG A 111 5.37 19.46 18.10
CA ARG A 111 4.32 18.44 17.85
C ARG A 111 3.82 18.39 16.40
N TRP A 112 3.73 19.53 15.72
CA TRP A 112 3.23 19.61 14.35
C TRP A 112 4.13 18.93 13.30
N SER A 113 5.39 18.62 13.64
CA SER A 113 6.29 17.86 12.75
C SER A 113 5.80 16.43 12.50
N VAL A 114 5.10 15.82 13.47
CA VAL A 114 4.42 14.52 13.30
C VAL A 114 3.33 14.59 12.23
N ALA A 115 2.57 15.70 12.20
CA ALA A 115 1.52 15.90 11.20
C ALA A 115 2.10 15.98 9.78
N ILE A 116 3.27 16.60 9.59
CA ILE A 116 3.95 16.64 8.28
C ILE A 116 4.33 15.24 7.83
N GLY A 117 4.93 14.44 8.72
CA GLY A 117 5.24 13.04 8.43
C GLY A 117 4.01 12.21 8.13
N GLY A 118 2.94 12.37 8.90
CA GLY A 118 1.66 11.70 8.66
C GLY A 118 1.05 12.07 7.30
N VAL A 119 1.10 13.35 6.91
CA VAL A 119 0.63 13.81 5.60
C VAL A 119 1.48 13.22 4.48
N ALA A 120 2.80 13.22 4.61
CA ALA A 120 3.71 12.65 3.62
C ALA A 120 3.51 11.13 3.47
N ALA A 121 3.41 10.40 4.58
CA ALA A 121 3.12 8.96 4.58
C ALA A 121 1.76 8.65 3.93
N THR A 122 0.73 9.43 4.27
CA THR A 122 -0.60 9.32 3.67
C THR A 122 -0.55 9.58 2.16
N ALA A 123 0.18 10.61 1.71
CA ALA A 123 0.35 10.91 0.30
C ALA A 123 1.05 9.76 -0.46
N ILE A 124 2.06 9.14 0.15
CA ILE A 124 2.72 7.94 -0.39
C ILE A 124 1.72 6.80 -0.50
N LEU A 125 0.96 6.49 0.56
CA LEU A 125 -0.03 5.41 0.55
C LEU A 125 -1.14 5.64 -0.48
N LEU A 126 -1.66 6.85 -0.60
CA LEU A 126 -2.65 7.22 -1.61
C LEU A 126 -2.10 7.04 -3.03
N ARG A 127 -0.83 7.40 -3.26
CA ARG A 127 -0.17 7.19 -4.54
C ARG A 127 -0.03 5.71 -4.88
N VAL A 128 0.29 4.86 -3.91
CA VAL A 128 0.47 3.41 -4.11
C VAL A 128 -0.83 2.62 -3.98
N ARG A 129 -2.00 3.29 -4.04
CA ARG A 129 -3.30 2.64 -3.96
C ARG A 129 -3.43 1.49 -4.99
N PRO A 130 -3.87 0.29 -4.57
CA PRO A 130 -4.08 -0.83 -5.48
C PRO A 130 -5.33 -0.58 -6.34
N THR A 131 -5.10 -0.11 -7.57
CA THR A 131 -6.14 0.20 -8.56
C THR A 131 -5.93 -0.61 -9.84
N THR A 132 -7.03 -0.90 -10.54
CA THR A 132 -7.00 -1.56 -11.86
C THR A 132 -6.22 -0.74 -12.88
N ALA A 133 -6.35 0.59 -12.85
CA ALA A 133 -5.56 1.49 -13.70
C ALA A 133 -4.04 1.34 -13.49
N ARG A 134 -3.59 1.08 -12.26
CA ARG A 134 -2.17 0.82 -11.94
C ARG A 134 -1.70 -0.52 -12.50
N LEU A 135 -2.51 -1.58 -12.39
CA LEU A 135 -2.20 -2.88 -13.00
C LEU A 135 -2.04 -2.76 -14.53
N ARG A 136 -3.02 -2.14 -15.20
CA ARG A 136 -2.98 -1.89 -16.65
C ARG A 136 -1.80 -1.06 -17.11
N ARG A 137 -1.22 -0.25 -16.23
CA ARG A 137 0.00 0.50 -16.56
C ARG A 137 1.21 -0.42 -16.60
N PHE A 138 1.33 -1.38 -15.68
CA PHE A 138 2.40 -2.36 -15.67
C PHE A 138 2.24 -3.36 -16.82
N ASP A 139 1.03 -3.89 -17.03
CA ASP A 139 0.75 -4.80 -18.15
C ASP A 139 1.10 -4.15 -19.50
N ARG A 140 0.77 -2.87 -19.71
CA ARG A 140 1.19 -2.13 -20.91
C ARG A 140 2.70 -1.94 -21.02
N ALA A 141 3.40 -1.71 -19.91
CA ALA A 141 4.86 -1.55 -19.91
C ALA A 141 5.56 -2.87 -20.28
N TRP A 142 5.09 -3.99 -19.74
CA TRP A 142 5.63 -5.31 -20.06
C TRP A 142 5.28 -5.78 -21.46
N ALA A 143 4.04 -5.52 -21.92
CA ALA A 143 3.66 -5.78 -23.30
C ALA A 143 4.51 -4.97 -24.30
N ALA A 144 4.83 -3.71 -23.99
CA ALA A 144 5.73 -2.90 -24.81
C ALA A 144 7.19 -3.42 -24.82
N ALA A 145 7.58 -4.16 -23.77
CA ALA A 145 8.87 -4.85 -23.69
C ALA A 145 8.85 -6.26 -24.35
N GLY A 146 7.70 -6.68 -24.91
CA GLY A 146 7.54 -7.98 -25.55
C GLY A 146 7.32 -9.15 -24.59
N ALA A 147 6.99 -8.90 -23.31
CA ALA A 147 6.69 -9.95 -22.35
C ALA A 147 5.22 -10.40 -22.44
N GLU A 148 4.97 -11.71 -22.44
CA GLU A 148 3.63 -12.32 -22.45
C GLU A 148 3.05 -12.52 -21.04
N VAL A 149 3.30 -11.57 -20.13
CA VAL A 149 2.89 -11.63 -18.71
C VAL A 149 1.82 -10.57 -18.41
N SER A 150 0.81 -10.91 -17.60
CA SER A 150 -0.24 -9.99 -17.18
C SER A 150 -0.65 -10.19 -15.71
N LEU A 151 -0.65 -9.08 -14.96
CA LEU A 151 -1.18 -9.05 -13.61
C LEU A 151 -2.69 -9.30 -13.58
N GLU A 152 -3.44 -8.76 -14.56
CA GLU A 152 -4.89 -8.97 -14.61
C GLU A 152 -5.24 -10.47 -14.75
N ARG A 153 -4.52 -11.21 -15.61
CA ARG A 153 -4.67 -12.67 -15.72
C ARG A 153 -4.28 -13.41 -14.45
N GLY A 154 -3.12 -13.07 -13.86
CA GLY A 154 -2.65 -13.70 -12.61
C GLY A 154 -3.61 -13.48 -11.42
N PHE A 155 -4.24 -12.31 -11.34
CA PHE A 155 -5.23 -12.02 -10.30
C PHE A 155 -6.57 -12.73 -10.53
N ALA A 156 -6.96 -12.96 -11.79
CA ALA A 156 -8.15 -13.73 -12.14
C ALA A 156 -7.98 -15.24 -11.91
N SER A 157 -6.76 -15.77 -12.01
CA SER A 157 -6.44 -17.20 -11.82
C SER A 157 -6.09 -17.60 -10.38
N THR A 158 -6.06 -16.66 -9.43
CA THR A 158 -5.75 -16.97 -8.02
C THR A 158 -6.90 -17.80 -7.40
N PRO A 159 -6.65 -19.03 -6.90
CA PRO A 159 -7.69 -19.89 -6.33
C PRO A 159 -8.36 -19.24 -5.12
N GLY A 160 -9.69 -19.22 -5.09
CA GLY A 160 -10.50 -18.55 -4.05
C GLY A 160 -11.73 -17.81 -4.58
N HIS A 161 -11.97 -17.87 -5.89
CA HIS A 161 -13.20 -17.40 -6.55
C HIS A 161 -13.87 -18.53 -7.33
N ASP A 162 -13.85 -19.75 -6.79
CA ASP A 162 -14.69 -20.81 -7.32
C ASP A 162 -16.14 -20.44 -6.94
N PRO A 163 -17.05 -20.20 -7.92
CA PRO A 163 -18.46 -20.27 -7.62
C PRO A 163 -18.75 -21.65 -7.02
N PRO A 164 -19.69 -21.76 -6.05
CA PRO A 164 -20.09 -23.08 -5.57
C PRO A 164 -20.41 -23.95 -6.79
N PRO A 165 -19.92 -25.19 -6.85
CA PRO A 165 -20.18 -26.06 -7.97
C PRO A 165 -21.69 -26.07 -8.21
N ALA A 166 -22.11 -25.76 -9.43
CA ALA A 166 -23.52 -25.64 -9.81
C ALA A 166 -24.33 -26.93 -9.55
N ASP A 167 -23.61 -28.03 -9.29
CA ASP A 167 -24.14 -29.37 -9.04
C ASP A 167 -23.97 -29.83 -7.58
N ALA A 168 -23.79 -28.92 -6.60
CA ALA A 168 -23.90 -29.32 -5.19
C ALA A 168 -25.34 -29.79 -4.93
N PRO A 169 -25.59 -31.10 -4.69
CA PRO A 169 -26.93 -31.58 -4.42
C PRO A 169 -27.45 -30.89 -3.15
N PRO A 170 -28.74 -30.53 -3.07
CA PRO A 170 -29.30 -29.94 -1.87
C PRO A 170 -29.07 -30.89 -0.69
N ASP A 171 -28.48 -30.37 0.38
CA ASP A 171 -28.29 -31.08 1.64
C ASP A 171 -29.67 -31.46 2.21
N ASP A 172 -30.11 -32.67 1.88
CA ASP A 172 -31.25 -33.32 2.53
C ASP A 172 -30.81 -33.69 3.96
N HIS A 173 -30.99 -32.75 4.88
CA HIS A 173 -30.93 -33.04 6.30
C HIS A 173 -32.13 -33.92 6.67
N PRO A 174 -31.92 -35.17 7.14
CA PRO A 174 -33.03 -35.97 7.64
C PRO A 174 -33.57 -35.28 8.91
N ARG A 175 -34.83 -34.85 8.84
CA ARG A 175 -35.62 -34.54 10.04
C ARG A 175 -35.73 -35.81 10.85
N THR A 176 -35.02 -35.87 11.97
CA THR A 176 -35.32 -36.82 13.04
C THR A 176 -36.51 -36.25 13.82
N ASP A 177 -37.64 -36.93 13.68
CA ASP A 177 -38.82 -36.78 14.54
C ASP A 177 -38.54 -37.30 15.97
#